data_AF-A0A017HJI4-F1
#
_entry.id   AF-A0A017HJI4-F1
#
_cell.length_a   1.000
_cell.length_b   1.000
_cell.length_c   1.000
_cell.angle_alpha   90.00
_cell.angle_beta   90.00
_cell.angle_gamma   90.00
#
_symmetry.space_group_name_H-M   'P 1'
#
loop_
_entity.id
_entity.type
_entity.pdbx_description
1 polymer ?
#
loop_
_entity_poly.entity_id
_entity_poly.type
_entity_poly.pdbx_seq_one_letter_code
_entity_poly.pdbx_strand_id
1 'polypeptide(L)'
;MQPQRVRIIEGGKLIIPASMRRELGIATGDTVLVDVENGELRVRSLAKAIERAQAILRRHVPEGVSLADELIADRRREAERE
;
A
#
# COMPACT_ATOMS: atom_id res chain seq x y z
N MET A 1 -12.03 14.73 1.05
CA MET A 1 -13.45 14.34 1.29
C MET A 1 -13.87 14.73 2.71
N GLN A 2 -15.15 15.03 2.96
CA GLN A 2 -15.66 15.33 4.31
C GLN A 2 -15.87 14.02 5.13
N PRO A 3 -15.75 14.05 6.47
CA PRO A 3 -16.00 12.89 7.30
C PRO A 3 -17.47 12.45 7.21
N GLN A 4 -17.71 11.13 7.13
CA GLN A 4 -19.06 10.56 7.17
C GLN A 4 -19.25 9.74 8.46
N ARG A 5 -20.41 9.90 9.09
CA ARG A 5 -20.80 9.10 10.24
C ARG A 5 -21.12 7.69 9.79
N VAL A 6 -20.36 6.72 10.27
CA VAL A 6 -20.58 5.29 10.06
C VAL A 6 -20.77 4.62 11.42
N ARG A 7 -21.58 3.57 11.46
CA ARG A 7 -21.82 2.79 12.69
C ARG A 7 -21.05 1.47 12.59
N ILE A 8 -20.46 1.06 13.71
CA ILE A 8 -19.93 -0.29 13.86
C ILE A 8 -21.13 -1.22 14.03
N ILE A 9 -21.25 -2.20 13.15
CA ILE A 9 -22.30 -3.21 13.20
C ILE A 9 -21.85 -4.43 14.02
N GLU A 10 -22.72 -5.42 14.14
CA GLU A 10 -22.44 -6.67 14.84
C GLU A 10 -21.12 -7.32 14.38
N GLY A 11 -20.39 -7.86 15.34
CA GLY A 11 -19.07 -8.46 15.10
C GLY A 11 -17.95 -7.45 14.82
N GLY A 12 -18.13 -6.17 15.14
CA GLY A 12 -17.06 -5.17 15.06
C GLY A 12 -16.76 -4.68 13.64
N LYS A 13 -17.66 -4.92 12.68
CA LYS A 13 -17.46 -4.54 11.28
C LYS A 13 -17.84 -3.08 11.04
N LEU A 14 -17.12 -2.41 10.15
CA LEU A 14 -17.40 -1.05 9.71
C LEU A 14 -17.78 -1.06 8.23
N ILE A 15 -18.90 -0.42 7.88
CA ILE A 15 -19.35 -0.30 6.49
C ILE A 15 -18.71 0.95 5.89
N ILE A 16 -17.84 0.74 4.90
CA ILE A 16 -17.23 1.83 4.13
C ILE A 16 -18.22 2.28 3.04
N PRO A 17 -18.68 3.55 3.03
CA PRO A 17 -19.60 4.06 2.02
C PRO A 17 -19.04 3.94 0.60
N ALA A 18 -19.92 3.80 -0.39
CA ALA A 18 -19.53 3.58 -1.79
C ALA A 18 -18.67 4.70 -2.37
N SER A 19 -18.89 5.95 -1.94
CA SER A 19 -18.05 7.10 -2.29
C SER A 19 -16.59 6.90 -1.86
N MET A 20 -16.38 6.51 -0.60
CA MET A 20 -15.04 6.28 -0.06
C MET A 20 -14.35 5.09 -0.72
N ARG A 21 -15.09 4.00 -1.00
CA ARG A 21 -14.52 2.84 -1.73
C ARG A 21 -14.00 3.23 -3.12
N ARG A 22 -14.76 4.07 -3.84
CA ARG A 22 -14.34 4.57 -5.17
C ARG A 22 -13.10 5.45 -5.09
N GLU A 23 -13.00 6.33 -4.09
CA GLU A 23 -11.83 7.19 -3.89
C GLU A 23 -10.58 6.39 -3.49
N LEU A 24 -10.75 5.34 -2.70
CA LEU A 24 -9.67 4.41 -2.33
C LEU A 24 -9.30 3.42 -3.46
N GLY A 25 -10.12 3.35 -4.52
CA GLY A 25 -9.93 2.39 -5.61
C GLY A 25 -10.08 0.94 -5.18
N ILE A 26 -10.99 0.65 -4.24
CA ILE A 26 -11.22 -0.70 -3.69
C ILE A 26 -12.59 -1.24 -4.09
N ALA A 27 -12.63 -2.52 -4.44
CA ALA A 27 -13.82 -3.28 -4.82
C ALA A 27 -14.08 -4.44 -3.85
N THR A 28 -15.24 -5.09 -4.01
CA THR A 28 -15.56 -6.30 -3.25
C THR A 28 -14.57 -7.40 -3.62
N GLY A 29 -13.94 -8.00 -2.60
CA GLY A 29 -12.92 -9.04 -2.78
C GLY A 29 -11.48 -8.52 -2.68
N ASP A 30 -11.28 -7.21 -2.71
CA ASP A 30 -9.95 -6.63 -2.53
C ASP A 30 -9.49 -6.73 -1.07
N THR A 31 -8.19 -6.98 -0.91
CA THR A 31 -7.52 -6.88 0.39
C THR A 31 -7.06 -5.44 0.62
N VAL A 32 -7.43 -4.90 1.79
CA VAL A 32 -6.99 -3.58 2.24
C VAL A 32 -6.05 -3.72 3.43
N LEU A 33 -5.10 -2.80 3.54
CA LEU A 33 -4.27 -2.65 4.72
C LEU A 33 -4.96 -1.69 5.68
N VAL A 34 -5.04 -2.10 6.94
CA VAL A 34 -5.65 -1.33 8.02
C VAL A 34 -4.64 -1.22 9.15
N ASP A 35 -4.33 0.01 9.56
CA ASP A 35 -3.45 0.31 10.67
C ASP A 35 -3.97 1.48 11.50
N VAL A 36 -3.43 1.61 12.72
CA VAL A 36 -3.76 2.71 13.63
C VAL A 36 -2.54 3.61 13.74
N GLU A 37 -2.72 4.89 13.39
CA GLU A 37 -1.65 5.89 13.47
C GLU A 37 -2.24 7.16 14.10
N ASN A 38 -1.62 7.64 15.18
CA ASN A 38 -2.07 8.83 15.93
C ASN A 38 -3.53 8.76 16.42
N GLY A 39 -4.00 7.55 16.76
CA GLY A 39 -5.38 7.33 17.20
C GLY A 39 -6.41 7.28 16.06
N GLU A 40 -5.97 7.33 14.81
CA GLU A 40 -6.83 7.23 13.63
C GLU A 40 -6.72 5.86 12.98
N LEU A 41 -7.86 5.29 12.57
CA LEU A 41 -7.89 4.10 11.73
C LEU A 41 -7.63 4.49 10.27
N ARG A 42 -6.50 4.05 9.72
CA ARG A 42 -6.12 4.31 8.34
C ARG A 42 -6.39 3.07 7.50
N VAL A 43 -7.12 3.26 6.40
CA VAL A 43 -7.43 2.20 5.43
C VAL A 43 -6.77 2.57 4.11
N ARG A 44 -5.98 1.65 3.55
CA ARG A 44 -5.25 1.84 2.30
C ARG A 44 -5.44 0.63 1.39
N SER A 45 -5.55 0.87 0.08
CA SER A 45 -5.41 -0.21 -0.90
C SER A 45 -3.95 -0.67 -0.94
N LEU A 46 -3.74 -1.94 -1.31
CA LEU A 46 -2.39 -2.49 -1.43
C LEU A 46 -1.54 -1.71 -2.45
N ALA A 47 -2.15 -1.32 -3.58
CA ALA A 47 -1.52 -0.47 -4.58
C ALA A 47 -1.02 0.85 -3.98
N LYS A 48 -1.85 1.55 -3.19
CA LYS A 48 -1.44 2.79 -2.52
C LYS A 48 -0.33 2.59 -1.49
N ALA A 49 -0.32 1.45 -0.81
CA ALA A 49 0.77 1.11 0.11
C ALA A 49 2.10 0.89 -0.63
N ILE A 50 2.06 0.19 -1.78
CA ILE A 50 3.23 -0.01 -2.65
C ILE A 50 3.74 1.33 -3.19
N GLU A 51 2.84 2.18 -3.72
CA GLU A 51 3.20 3.52 -4.20
C GLU A 51 3.89 4.35 -3.09
N ARG A 52 3.37 4.31 -1.87
CA ARG A 52 3.97 5.02 -0.73
C ARG A 52 5.35 4.48 -0.39
N ALA A 53 5.53 3.16 -0.37
CA ALA A 53 6.83 2.54 -0.12
C ALA A 53 7.84 2.95 -1.22
N GLN A 54 7.43 2.89 -2.49
CA GLN A 54 8.24 3.34 -3.62
C GLN A 54 8.59 4.82 -3.53
N ALA A 55 7.67 5.68 -3.10
CA ALA A 55 7.91 7.11 -2.93
C ALA A 55 8.92 7.41 -1.81
N ILE A 56 8.93 6.61 -0.73
CA ILE A 56 9.95 6.71 0.32
C ILE A 56 11.31 6.30 -0.23
N LEU A 57 11.37 5.14 -0.91
CA LEU A 57 12.61 4.61 -1.49
C LEU A 57 13.22 5.56 -2.52
N ARG A 58 12.41 6.18 -3.39
CA ARG A 58 12.88 7.18 -4.39
C ARG A 58 13.61 8.38 -3.79
N ARG A 59 13.43 8.69 -2.50
CA ARG A 59 14.21 9.75 -1.83
C ARG A 59 15.67 9.36 -1.58
N HIS A 60 15.96 8.06 -1.64
CA HIS A 60 17.26 7.49 -1.34
C HIS A 60 17.93 6.85 -2.56
N VAL A 61 17.22 6.73 -3.68
CA VAL A 61 17.71 6.13 -4.91
C VAL A 61 17.93 7.23 -5.97
N PRO A 62 19.13 7.33 -6.57
CA PRO A 62 19.39 8.29 -7.64
C PRO A 62 18.44 8.10 -8.83
N GLU A 63 18.12 9.19 -9.53
CA GLU A 63 17.32 9.10 -10.75
C GLU A 63 18.00 8.21 -11.80
N GLY A 64 17.21 7.38 -12.49
CA GLY A 64 17.71 6.46 -13.51
C GLY A 64 18.31 5.15 -12.99
N VAL A 65 18.43 4.97 -11.67
CA VAL A 65 18.95 3.73 -11.08
C VAL A 65 17.81 2.73 -10.83
N SER A 66 17.98 1.51 -11.34
CA SER A 66 17.08 0.38 -11.09
C SER A 66 17.74 -0.61 -10.13
N LEU A 67 17.41 -0.48 -8.84
CA LEU A 67 17.90 -1.41 -7.80
C LEU A 67 17.50 -2.86 -8.09
N ALA A 68 16.36 -3.07 -8.76
CA ALA A 68 15.91 -4.40 -9.14
C ALA A 68 16.86 -5.04 -10.16
N ASP A 69 17.29 -4.27 -11.18
CA ASP A 69 18.20 -4.76 -12.20
C ASP A 69 19.60 -5.00 -11.64
N GLU A 70 20.08 -4.13 -10.74
CA GLU A 70 21.34 -4.34 -10.02
C GLU A 70 21.31 -5.64 -9.21
N LEU A 71 20.26 -5.86 -8.42
CA LEU A 71 20.09 -7.07 -7.62
C LEU A 71 20.02 -8.33 -8.49
N ILE A 72 19.29 -8.28 -9.61
CA ILE A 72 19.20 -9.41 -10.55
C ILE A 72 20.57 -9.70 -11.15
N ALA A 73 21.33 -8.67 -11.55
CA ALA A 73 22.67 -8.84 -12.09
C ALA A 73 23.64 -9.43 -11.06
N ASP A 74 23.57 -9.00 -9.80
CA ASP A 74 24.35 -9.59 -8.70
C ASP A 74 24.00 -11.06 -8.49
N ARG A 75 22.72 -11.40 -8.42
CA ARG A 75 22.27 -12.80 -8.26
C ARG A 75 22.74 -13.71 -9.39
N ARG A 76 22.78 -13.21 -10.62
CA ARG A 76 23.33 -13.95 -11.77
C ARG A 76 24.83 -14.16 -11.64
N ARG A 77 25.58 -13.11 -11.26
CA ARG A 77 27.04 -13.21 -11.01
C ARG A 77 27.38 -14.18 -9.88
N GLU A 78 26.58 -14.21 -8.82
CA GLU A 78 26.74 -15.16 -7.72
C GLU A 78 26.50 -16.60 -8.20
N ALA A 79 25.40 -16.83 -8.93
CA ALA A 79 25.08 -18.15 -9.47
C ALA A 79 26.09 -18.69 -10.50
N GLU A 80 26.82 -17.81 -11.19
CA GLU A 80 27.91 -18.20 -12.10
C GLU A 80 29.21 -18.56 -11.36
N ARG A 81 29.33 -18.22 -10.08
CA ARG A 81 30.52 -18.48 -9.23
C ARG A 81 30.37 -19.72 -8.34
N GLU A 82 29.15 -20.24 -8.19
CA GLU A 82 28.86 -21.56 -7.58
C GLU A 82 28.84 -22.66 -8.64
#